data_AF-A0A6B2TM15-F1
#
_entry.id   AF-A0A6B2TM15-F1
#
_cell.length_a   1.000
_cell.length_b   1.000
_cell.length_c   1.000
_cell.angle_alpha   90.00
_cell.angle_beta   90.00
_cell.angle_gamma   90.00
#
_symmetry.space_group_name_H-M   'P 1'
#
loop_
_entity.id
_entity.type
_entity.pdbx_description
1 polymer ?
#
loop_
_entity_poly.entity_id
_entity_poly.type
_entity_poly.pdbx_seq_one_letter_code
_entity_poly.pdbx_strand_id
1 'polypeptide(L)'
;MTEPLDVLRVFCGPDGRHGNELGVVRDGARTPVREDRQALAGKFGFSETVFVDDPERGVIDIYTPTLRLPFAGHPCVGAAWLLDVPELVTSAGVVTARQDGEFTWITARAEWAPPRTLRQYGTAAEVDALDVPPPGEWVYAWAWQDEAAGRV
;
A
#
# COMPACT_ATOMS: atom_id res chain seq x y z
N MET A 1 -18.57 -19.20 -5.92
CA MET A 1 -18.02 -19.46 -4.57
C MET A 1 -17.20 -18.23 -4.20
N THR A 2 -17.47 -17.59 -3.07
CA THR A 2 -16.71 -16.43 -2.60
C THR A 2 -15.29 -16.90 -2.29
N GLU A 3 -14.28 -16.30 -2.92
CA GLU A 3 -12.89 -16.62 -2.56
C GLU A 3 -12.65 -16.19 -1.09
N PRO A 4 -11.98 -17.01 -0.28
CA PRO A 4 -11.67 -16.64 1.10
C PRO A 4 -10.73 -15.43 1.08
N LEU A 5 -11.18 -14.35 1.72
CA LEU A 5 -10.48 -13.09 1.82
C LEU A 5 -10.01 -12.93 3.26
N ASP A 6 -8.69 -12.84 3.44
CA ASP A 6 -8.12 -12.41 4.70
C ASP A 6 -8.11 -10.88 4.76
N VAL A 7 -8.32 -10.34 5.95
CA VAL A 7 -8.20 -8.90 6.19
C VAL A 7 -7.13 -8.68 7.25
N LEU A 8 -6.03 -8.05 6.83
CA LEU A 8 -4.93 -7.67 7.72
C LEU A 8 -5.09 -6.21 8.15
N ARG A 9 -4.50 -5.85 9.29
CA ARG A 9 -4.23 -4.46 9.66
C ARG A 9 -2.72 -4.25 9.73
N VAL A 10 -2.20 -3.33 8.91
CA VAL A 10 -0.77 -3.04 8.80
C VAL A 10 -0.46 -1.75 9.56
N PHE A 11 0.65 -1.70 10.30
CA PHE A 11 1.06 -0.58 11.16
C PHE A 11 0.10 -0.29 12.32
N CYS A 12 -0.28 -1.36 13.04
CA CYS A 12 -1.09 -1.24 14.26
C CYS A 12 -0.30 -0.58 15.39
N GLY A 13 -1.02 0.08 16.30
CA GLY A 13 -0.47 0.54 17.56
C GLY A 13 -0.15 -0.62 18.52
N PRO A 14 0.54 -0.36 19.65
CA PRO A 14 0.93 -1.39 20.62
C PRO A 14 -0.24 -2.18 21.24
N ASP A 15 -1.45 -1.63 21.17
CA ASP A 15 -2.68 -2.24 21.64
C ASP A 15 -3.43 -3.02 20.53
N GLY A 16 -2.81 -3.19 19.36
CA GLY A 16 -3.39 -3.85 18.20
C GLY A 16 -4.50 -3.05 17.50
N ARG A 17 -4.75 -1.80 17.92
CA ARG A 17 -5.75 -0.92 17.27
C ARG A 17 -5.11 -0.13 16.13
N HIS A 18 -5.96 0.55 15.35
CA HIS A 18 -5.58 1.37 14.20
C HIS A 18 -4.96 0.55 13.05
N GLY A 19 -4.05 1.14 12.29
CA GLY A 19 -3.45 0.54 11.11
C GLY A 19 -4.32 0.66 9.85
N ASN A 20 -3.72 0.31 8.72
CA ASN A 20 -4.37 0.30 7.42
C ASN A 20 -4.89 -1.10 7.08
N GLU A 21 -6.14 -1.21 6.66
CA GLU A 21 -6.74 -2.48 6.27
C GLU A 21 -6.24 -2.93 4.91
N LEU A 22 -5.88 -4.21 4.82
CA LEU A 22 -5.40 -4.83 3.59
C LEU A 22 -6.21 -6.09 3.30
N GLY A 23 -6.85 -6.14 2.14
CA GLY A 23 -7.47 -7.37 1.64
C GLY A 23 -6.40 -8.30 1.06
N VAL A 24 -6.43 -9.59 1.42
CA VAL A 24 -5.51 -10.59 0.88
C VAL A 24 -6.27 -11.82 0.40
N VAL A 25 -6.15 -12.10 -0.91
CA VAL A 25 -6.61 -13.34 -1.54
C VAL A 25 -5.43 -14.30 -1.57
N ARG A 26 -5.45 -15.31 -0.69
CA ARG A 26 -4.33 -16.25 -0.50
C ARG A 26 -4.06 -17.19 -1.67
N ASP A 27 -5.08 -17.46 -2.49
CA ASP A 27 -5.00 -18.36 -3.64
C ASP A 27 -5.29 -17.59 -4.92
N GLY A 28 -4.52 -16.53 -5.16
CA GLY A 28 -4.67 -15.61 -6.29
C GLY A 28 -4.50 -16.30 -7.64
N ALA A 29 -3.74 -17.40 -7.69
CA ALA A 29 -3.55 -18.23 -8.87
C ALA A 29 -4.88 -18.79 -9.43
N ARG A 30 -5.93 -18.91 -8.62
CA ARG A 30 -7.27 -19.33 -9.07
C ARG A 30 -8.05 -18.27 -9.83
N THR A 31 -7.63 -17.02 -9.72
CA THR A 31 -8.16 -15.90 -10.49
C THR A 31 -7.05 -15.37 -11.41
N PRO A 32 -6.65 -16.08 -12.48
CA PRO A 32 -5.52 -15.68 -13.33
C PRO A 32 -5.82 -14.49 -14.25
N VAL A 33 -7.10 -14.18 -14.45
CA VAL A 33 -7.56 -13.08 -15.31
C VAL A 33 -7.50 -11.76 -14.54
N ARG A 34 -6.78 -10.77 -15.07
CA ARG A 34 -6.53 -9.49 -14.38
C ARG A 34 -7.80 -8.68 -14.21
N GLU A 35 -8.70 -8.74 -15.17
CA GLU A 35 -9.99 -8.06 -15.15
C GLU A 35 -10.86 -8.59 -14.00
N ASP A 36 -10.81 -9.90 -13.74
CA ASP A 36 -11.52 -10.52 -12.62
C ASP A 36 -10.90 -10.09 -11.28
N ARG A 37 -9.56 -10.03 -11.17
CA ARG A 37 -8.88 -9.48 -9.99
C ARG A 37 -9.27 -8.03 -9.73
N GLN A 38 -9.30 -7.20 -10.78
CA GLN A 38 -9.71 -5.80 -10.68
C GLN A 38 -11.16 -5.66 -10.23
N ALA A 39 -12.07 -6.47 -10.77
CA ALA A 39 -13.48 -6.48 -10.36
C ALA A 39 -13.65 -6.92 -8.90
N LEU A 40 -12.89 -7.91 -8.45
CA LEU A 40 -12.87 -8.35 -7.06
C LEU A 40 -12.31 -7.28 -6.12
N ALA A 41 -11.16 -6.67 -6.44
CA ALA A 41 -10.59 -5.57 -5.66
C ALA A 41 -11.56 -4.38 -5.56
N GLY A 42 -12.23 -4.04 -6.66
CA GLY A 42 -13.29 -3.03 -6.69
C GLY A 42 -14.48 -3.38 -5.80
N LYS A 43 -14.87 -4.66 -5.75
CA LYS A 43 -15.95 -5.16 -4.89
C LYS A 43 -15.56 -5.20 -3.41
N PHE A 44 -14.32 -5.55 -3.09
CA PHE A 44 -13.84 -5.62 -1.71
C PHE A 44 -13.69 -4.23 -1.10
N GLY A 45 -13.26 -3.23 -1.88
CA GLY A 45 -13.29 -1.83 -1.47
C GLY A 45 -12.23 -1.41 -0.45
N PHE A 46 -11.21 -2.25 -0.20
CA PHE A 46 -10.02 -1.85 0.55
C PHE A 46 -9.16 -0.86 -0.26
N SER A 47 -8.32 -0.08 0.42
CA SER A 47 -7.33 0.77 -0.26
C SER A 47 -6.50 -0.04 -1.26
N GLU A 48 -6.10 -1.25 -0.84
CA GLU A 48 -5.41 -2.23 -1.68
C GLU A 48 -5.88 -3.65 -1.37
N THR A 49 -5.86 -4.50 -2.40
CA THR A 49 -6.04 -5.94 -2.32
C THR A 49 -4.80 -6.62 -2.93
N VAL A 50 -4.23 -7.58 -2.20
CA VAL A 50 -3.13 -8.43 -2.65
C VAL A 50 -3.67 -9.79 -3.08
N PHE A 51 -3.28 -10.24 -4.27
CA PHE A 51 -3.47 -11.61 -4.74
C PHE A 51 -2.14 -12.34 -4.62
N VAL A 52 -2.10 -13.42 -3.85
CA VAL A 52 -0.90 -14.25 -3.69
C VAL A 52 -0.93 -15.35 -4.76
N ASP A 53 -0.04 -15.26 -5.73
CA ASP A 53 0.06 -16.20 -6.85
C ASP A 53 0.95 -17.40 -6.53
N ASP A 54 1.95 -17.19 -5.67
CA ASP A 54 2.80 -18.25 -5.17
C ASP A 54 3.27 -17.88 -3.75
N PRO A 55 2.73 -18.52 -2.70
CA PRO A 55 3.08 -18.18 -1.32
C PRO A 55 4.51 -18.58 -0.96
N GLU A 56 5.07 -19.66 -1.54
CA GLU A 56 6.43 -20.13 -1.23
C GLU A 56 7.48 -19.22 -1.87
N ARG A 57 7.21 -18.70 -3.07
CA ARG A 57 8.08 -17.78 -3.79
C ARG A 57 7.76 -16.30 -3.53
N GLY A 58 6.75 -16.01 -2.72
CA GLY A 58 6.31 -14.64 -2.43
C GLY A 58 5.80 -13.87 -3.67
N VAL A 59 5.27 -14.56 -4.69
CA VAL A 59 4.77 -13.90 -5.90
C VAL A 59 3.40 -13.30 -5.61
N ILE A 60 3.30 -11.98 -5.76
CA ILE A 60 2.08 -11.24 -5.44
C ILE A 60 1.69 -10.23 -6.53
N ASP A 61 0.40 -9.93 -6.59
CA ASP A 61 -0.17 -8.91 -7.47
C ASP A 61 -1.07 -7.96 -6.68
N ILE A 62 -0.94 -6.65 -6.92
CA ILE A 62 -1.51 -5.62 -6.06
C ILE A 62 -2.50 -4.77 -6.85
N TYR A 63 -3.70 -4.56 -6.30
CA TYR A 63 -4.76 -3.78 -6.92
C TYR A 63 -5.35 -2.79 -5.93
N THR A 64 -5.60 -1.56 -6.37
CA THR A 64 -6.61 -0.70 -5.75
C THR A 64 -7.99 -1.06 -6.33
N PRO A 65 -9.09 -0.46 -5.84
CA PRO A 65 -10.41 -0.64 -6.44
C PRO A 65 -10.50 -0.26 -7.92
N THR A 66 -9.58 0.58 -8.42
CA THR A 66 -9.66 1.17 -9.76
C THR A 66 -8.52 0.80 -10.69
N LEU A 67 -7.35 0.38 -10.18
CA LEU A 67 -6.20 0.03 -11.00
C LEU A 67 -5.26 -0.97 -10.33
N ARG A 68 -4.46 -1.65 -11.14
CA ARG A 68 -3.34 -2.48 -10.72
C ARG A 68 -2.12 -1.63 -10.39
N LEU A 69 -1.47 -1.90 -9.26
CA LEU A 69 -0.24 -1.23 -8.84
C LEU A 69 0.99 -2.09 -9.11
N PRO A 70 2.09 -1.51 -9.62
CA PRO A 70 3.33 -2.26 -9.78
C PRO A 70 4.00 -2.56 -8.44
N PHE A 71 3.84 -1.67 -7.46
CA PHE A 71 4.36 -1.76 -6.11
C PHE A 71 3.49 -0.92 -5.16
N ALA A 72 3.38 -1.35 -3.90
CA ALA A 72 2.81 -0.56 -2.81
C ALA A 72 3.45 -0.97 -1.48
N GLY A 73 3.79 0.01 -0.63
CA GLY A 73 4.55 -0.23 0.60
C GLY A 73 3.82 -1.07 1.65
N HIS A 74 2.73 -0.55 2.22
CA HIS A 74 2.01 -1.29 3.28
C HIS A 74 1.43 -2.64 2.80
N PRO A 75 0.98 -2.82 1.53
CA PRO A 75 0.61 -4.14 1.04
C PRO A 75 1.77 -5.12 1.04
N CYS A 76 2.98 -4.70 0.67
CA CYS A 76 4.17 -5.54 0.74
C CYS A 76 4.55 -5.86 2.19
N VAL A 77 4.44 -4.91 3.13
CA VAL A 77 4.66 -5.19 4.57
C VAL A 77 3.67 -6.24 5.07
N GLY A 78 2.37 -6.06 4.79
CA GLY A 78 1.33 -6.99 5.22
C GLY A 78 1.48 -8.38 4.59
N ALA A 79 1.79 -8.46 3.29
CA ALA A 79 2.01 -9.73 2.61
C ALA A 79 3.27 -10.45 3.13
N ALA A 80 4.37 -9.74 3.36
CA ALA A 80 5.59 -10.33 3.92
C ALA A 80 5.38 -10.85 5.34
N TRP A 81 4.61 -10.12 6.17
CA TRP A 81 4.20 -10.58 7.50
C TRP A 81 3.36 -11.86 7.43
N LEU A 82 2.41 -11.91 6.48
CA LEU A 82 1.49 -13.03 6.34
C LEU A 82 2.16 -14.32 5.84
N LEU A 83 3.10 -14.17 4.90
CA LEU A 83 3.74 -15.29 4.20
C LEU A 83 5.04 -15.76 4.87
N ASP A 84 5.63 -14.93 5.73
CA ASP A 84 6.92 -15.21 6.39
C ASP A 84 8.04 -15.57 5.40
N VAL A 85 8.16 -14.77 4.33
CA VAL A 85 9.13 -14.95 3.25
C VAL A 85 10.21 -13.87 3.26
N PRO A 86 11.44 -14.16 2.81
CA PRO A 86 12.52 -13.19 2.75
C PRO A 86 12.39 -12.22 1.57
N GLU A 87 11.55 -12.53 0.59
CA GLU A 87 11.36 -11.72 -0.62
C GLU A 87 9.92 -11.80 -1.11
N LEU A 88 9.43 -10.70 -1.68
CA LEU A 88 8.20 -10.66 -2.47
C LEU A 88 8.53 -10.31 -3.92
N VAL A 89 7.92 -11.02 -4.85
CA VAL A 89 8.02 -10.73 -6.28
C VAL A 89 6.78 -9.96 -6.71
N THR A 90 6.95 -8.68 -6.99
CA THR A 90 5.91 -7.78 -7.52
C THR A 90 6.14 -7.53 -9.01
N SER A 91 5.22 -6.85 -9.68
CA SER A 91 5.45 -6.46 -11.08
C SER A 91 6.43 -5.30 -11.27
N ALA A 92 6.78 -4.55 -10.20
CA ALA A 92 7.90 -3.61 -10.23
C ALA A 92 9.26 -4.31 -10.08
N GLY A 93 9.29 -5.48 -9.43
CA GLY A 93 10.51 -6.25 -9.15
C GLY A 93 10.49 -6.93 -7.78
N VAL A 94 11.65 -7.37 -7.34
CA VAL A 94 11.86 -8.06 -6.06
C VAL A 94 11.94 -7.05 -4.91
N VAL A 95 11.09 -7.23 -3.90
CA VAL A 95 11.10 -6.50 -2.63
C VAL A 95 11.73 -7.43 -1.59
N THR A 96 12.83 -7.01 -0.96
CA THR A 96 13.40 -7.77 0.16
C THR A 96 12.56 -7.55 1.41
N ALA A 97 12.33 -8.60 2.18
CA ALA A 97 11.62 -8.57 3.45
C ALA A 97 12.48 -9.18 4.58
N ARG A 98 12.32 -8.66 5.79
CA ARG A 98 12.90 -9.27 7.00
C ARG A 98 11.91 -9.17 8.16
N GLN A 99 11.89 -10.23 8.97
CA GLN A 99 11.23 -10.22 10.27
C GLN A 99 12.22 -9.84 11.36
N ASP A 100 11.78 -9.04 12.32
CA ASP A 100 12.57 -8.54 13.45
C ASP A 100 11.67 -8.48 14.69
N GLY A 101 11.54 -9.62 15.35
CA GLY A 101 10.59 -9.79 16.45
C GLY A 101 9.15 -9.62 15.95
N GLU A 102 8.44 -8.63 16.48
CA GLU A 102 7.07 -8.29 16.09
C GLU A 102 7.00 -7.41 14.82
N PHE A 103 8.13 -6.92 14.32
CA PHE A 103 8.18 -6.00 13.18
C PHE A 103 8.55 -6.70 11.88
N THR A 104 7.81 -6.36 10.83
CA THR A 104 8.15 -6.72 9.44
C THR A 104 8.70 -5.49 8.73
N TRP A 105 9.84 -5.66 8.06
CA TRP A 105 10.48 -4.61 7.27
C TRP A 105 10.52 -5.03 5.81
N ILE A 106 10.41 -4.05 4.91
CA ILE A 106 10.68 -4.23 3.48
C ILE A 106 11.75 -3.27 3.00
N THR A 107 12.49 -3.66 1.96
CA THR A 107 13.38 -2.80 1.20
C THR A 107 13.00 -2.85 -0.27
N ALA A 108 12.72 -1.70 -0.85
CA ALA A 108 12.27 -1.54 -2.22
C ALA A 108 12.95 -0.32 -2.85
N ARG A 109 12.89 -0.20 -4.18
CA ARG A 109 13.46 0.95 -4.88
C ARG A 109 12.53 2.16 -4.75
N ALA A 110 13.11 3.30 -4.36
CA ALA A 110 12.34 4.54 -4.22
C ALA A 110 11.67 4.98 -5.55
N GLU A 111 12.30 4.70 -6.68
CA GLU A 111 11.80 5.01 -8.03
C GLU A 111 10.50 4.29 -8.42
N TRP A 112 10.09 3.26 -7.66
CA TRP A 112 8.82 2.56 -7.87
C TRP A 112 7.62 3.31 -7.28
N ALA A 113 7.87 4.24 -6.36
CA ALA A 113 6.82 5.11 -5.89
C ALA A 113 6.43 6.09 -7.02
N PRO A 114 5.13 6.28 -7.28
CA PRO A 114 4.71 7.27 -8.26
C PRO A 114 5.23 8.65 -7.84
N PRO A 115 5.67 9.49 -8.78
CA PRO A 115 6.15 10.83 -8.47
C PRO A 115 5.03 11.59 -7.76
N ARG A 116 5.42 12.34 -6.73
CA ARG A 116 4.52 13.15 -5.93
C ARG A 116 4.90 14.60 -6.12
N THR A 117 3.95 15.44 -6.47
CA THR A 117 4.19 16.88 -6.55
C THR A 117 4.12 17.43 -5.13
N LEU A 118 5.24 17.89 -4.60
CA LEU A 118 5.24 18.64 -3.34
C LEU A 118 4.97 20.10 -3.67
N ARG A 119 3.97 20.70 -3.01
CA ARG A 119 3.68 22.13 -3.15
C ARG A 119 3.71 22.81 -1.80
N GLN A 120 4.67 23.70 -1.63
CA GLN A 120 4.77 24.53 -0.44
C GLN A 120 3.83 25.73 -0.55
N TYR A 121 3.11 26.02 0.53
CA TYR A 121 2.25 27.18 0.73
C TYR A 121 2.84 28.09 1.80
N GLY A 122 2.34 29.34 1.90
CA GLY A 122 2.90 30.35 2.77
C GLY A 122 2.58 30.10 4.25
N THR A 123 1.41 29.53 4.56
CA THR A 123 0.98 29.26 5.94
C THR A 123 0.19 27.96 6.05
N ALA A 124 0.13 27.37 7.26
CA ALA A 124 -0.72 26.22 7.53
C ALA A 124 -2.21 26.51 7.24
N ALA A 125 -2.68 27.73 7.53
CA ALA A 125 -4.06 28.13 7.26
C ALA A 125 -4.40 28.13 5.75
N GLU A 126 -3.43 28.42 4.88
CA GLU A 126 -3.63 28.31 3.43
C GLU A 126 -3.78 26.85 2.99
N VAL A 127 -3.02 25.92 3.60
CA VAL A 127 -3.15 24.48 3.33
C VAL A 127 -4.49 23.96 3.81
N ASP A 128 -4.91 24.34 5.03
CA ASP A 128 -6.19 23.93 5.62
C ASP A 128 -7.40 24.43 4.80
N ALA A 129 -7.25 25.56 4.10
CA ALA A 129 -8.28 26.15 3.25
C ALA A 129 -8.35 25.54 1.84
N LEU A 130 -7.50 24.57 1.48
CA LEU A 130 -7.50 23.97 0.15
C LEU A 130 -8.73 23.11 -0.09
N ASP A 131 -9.36 23.32 -1.24
CA ASP A 131 -10.35 22.39 -1.77
C ASP A 131 -9.68 21.07 -2.19
N VAL A 132 -10.44 19.98 -2.12
CA VAL A 132 -10.00 18.68 -2.67
C VAL A 132 -9.84 18.83 -4.18
N PRO A 133 -8.63 18.60 -4.74
CA PRO A 133 -8.41 18.76 -6.17
C PRO A 133 -9.23 17.73 -6.96
N PRO A 134 -9.62 18.04 -8.20
CA PRO A 134 -10.22 17.05 -9.08
C PRO A 134 -9.25 15.87 -9.28
N PRO A 135 -9.75 14.66 -9.60
CA PRO A 135 -8.90 13.52 -9.88
C PRO A 135 -7.84 13.85 -10.94
N GLY A 136 -6.56 13.64 -10.62
CA GLY A 136 -5.47 14.10 -11.48
C GLY A 136 -4.11 14.10 -10.76
N GLU A 137 -3.39 15.21 -10.84
CA GLU A 137 -2.08 15.37 -10.21
C GLU A 137 -2.17 15.20 -8.68
N TRP A 138 -1.31 14.34 -8.13
CA TRP A 138 -1.25 14.07 -6.69
C TRP A 138 -0.32 15.08 -6.03
N VAL A 139 -0.90 16.15 -5.48
CA VAL A 139 -0.19 17.20 -4.77
C VAL A 139 -0.20 16.93 -3.27
N TYR A 140 0.98 16.85 -2.65
CA TYR A 140 1.11 17.03 -1.20
C TYR A 140 1.34 18.51 -0.93
N ALA A 141 0.25 19.18 -0.53
CA ALA A 141 0.31 20.54 -0.04
C ALA A 141 0.89 20.55 1.37
N TRP A 142 1.85 21.44 1.62
CA TRP A 142 2.46 21.61 2.94
C TRP A 142 2.86 23.06 3.14
N ALA A 143 3.02 23.49 4.38
CA ALA A 143 3.58 24.79 4.74
C ALA A 143 4.36 24.62 6.04
N TRP A 144 5.31 25.52 6.31
CA TRP A 144 5.90 25.57 7.65
C TRP A 144 4.88 26.14 8.63
N GLN A 145 4.67 25.45 9.75
CA GLN A 145 4.05 26.06 10.93
C GLN A 145 5.03 27.02 11.61
N ASP A 146 6.31 26.66 11.64
CA ASP A 146 7.42 27.46 12.15
C ASP A 146 8.71 27.03 11.43
N GLU A 147 9.11 27.79 10.41
CA GLU A 147 10.29 27.47 9.59
C GLU A 147 11.59 27.57 10.39
N ALA A 148 11.69 28.55 11.30
CA ALA A 148 12.86 28.73 12.14
C ALA A 148 13.07 27.56 13.11
N ALA A 149 11.96 26.96 13.57
CA ALA A 149 11.98 25.77 14.43
C ALA A 149 11.94 24.44 13.66
N GLY A 150 11.90 24.46 12.31
CA GLY A 150 11.81 23.25 11.49
C GLY A 150 10.51 22.47 11.67
N ARG A 151 9.39 23.15 11.96
CA ARG A 151 8.09 22.56 12.25
C ARG A 151 7.16 22.71 11.04
N VAL A 152 6.76 21.58 10.44
CA VAL A 152 5.81 21.48 9.32
C VAL A 152 4.42 21.18 9.86
#